data_AF-A0A432AW60-F1
#
_entry.id   AF-A0A432AW60-F1
#
_cell.length_a   1.000
_cell.length_b   1.000
_cell.length_c   1.000
_cell.angle_alpha   90.00
_cell.angle_beta   90.00
_cell.angle_gamma   90.00
#
_symmetry.space_group_name_H-M   'P 1'
#
loop_
_entity.id
_entity.type
_entity.pdbx_description
1 polymer ?
#
loop_
_entity_poly.entity_id
_entity_poly.type
_entity_poly.pdbx_seq_one_letter_code
_entity_poly.pdbx_strand_id
1 'polypeptide(L)'
;MNGRNCEEAKSMMKDAMGGYRGTELEISRMILDQPGNAEGWFNRGNARSSSCNWAGAVADYTMALKMGLRFREMIVAYGNRGLVRAKMGNMVGAIEDFSAIINLRPNNARLYRAAFRSRAEMKEKRGDAAGAAEDRRMAEQVASETAAQQ
;
A
#
# COMPACT_ATOMS: atom_id res chain seq x y z
N MET A 1 -8.73 -12.81 -20.20
CA MET A 1 -7.33 -12.35 -20.12
C MET A 1 -7.00 -12.17 -18.64
N ASN A 2 -6.01 -12.85 -18.06
CA ASN A 2 -5.30 -12.45 -16.81
C ASN A 2 -4.44 -13.61 -16.25
N GLY A 3 -3.47 -14.07 -17.01
CA GLY A 3 -2.47 -15.06 -16.55
C GLY A 3 -1.02 -14.64 -16.82
N ARG A 4 -0.77 -13.39 -17.23
CA ARG A 4 0.52 -12.96 -17.80
C ARG A 4 1.26 -11.83 -17.04
N ASN A 5 0.96 -11.59 -15.76
CA ASN A 5 1.52 -10.39 -15.07
C ASN A 5 2.64 -10.64 -14.06
N CYS A 6 3.06 -11.88 -13.77
CA CYS A 6 4.14 -12.13 -12.80
C CYS A 6 5.50 -12.43 -13.46
N GLU A 7 5.51 -13.01 -14.66
CA GLU A 7 6.77 -13.39 -15.33
C GLU A 7 7.44 -12.25 -16.13
N GLU A 8 6.67 -11.26 -16.58
CA GLU A 8 7.21 -10.10 -17.33
C GLU A 8 7.74 -8.99 -16.42
N ALA A 9 7.57 -9.08 -15.09
CA ALA A 9 8.04 -8.08 -14.13
C ALA A 9 9.55 -8.19 -13.81
N LYS A 10 10.37 -8.71 -14.74
CA LYS A 10 11.83 -8.75 -14.62
C LYS A 10 12.44 -7.58 -15.39
N SER A 11 12.94 -6.61 -14.63
CA SER A 11 13.64 -5.39 -15.07
C SER A 11 12.67 -4.32 -15.60
N MET A 12 12.53 -3.14 -14.97
CA MET A 12 13.49 -2.04 -15.10
C MET A 12 13.29 -0.85 -14.11
N MET A 13 14.35 -0.03 -14.10
CA MET A 13 14.74 1.24 -13.45
C MET A 13 14.28 2.50 -14.24
N LYS A 14 14.06 3.71 -13.65
CA LYS A 14 14.62 5.02 -14.13
C LYS A 14 14.30 6.27 -13.28
N ASP A 15 15.25 7.21 -13.33
CA ASP A 15 15.29 8.64 -12.97
C ASP A 15 14.74 9.55 -14.12
N ALA A 16 14.32 10.79 -13.90
CA ALA A 16 15.17 12.00 -13.95
C ALA A 16 14.76 13.08 -12.91
N MET A 17 13.67 12.89 -12.17
CA MET A 17 13.32 13.59 -10.91
C MET A 17 12.28 12.76 -10.11
N GLY A 18 12.48 11.43 -10.07
CA GLY A 18 11.55 10.47 -9.46
C GLY A 18 12.10 9.04 -9.59
N GLY A 19 13.27 8.82 -9.00
CA GLY A 19 14.18 7.74 -9.38
C GLY A 19 13.79 6.34 -8.94
N TYR A 20 14.04 5.38 -9.83
CA TYR A 20 14.47 4.03 -9.45
C TYR A 20 15.94 3.88 -9.83
N ARG A 21 16.80 3.40 -8.92
CA ARG A 21 18.10 2.84 -9.26
C ARG A 21 18.29 1.51 -8.55
N GLY A 22 18.17 0.45 -9.35
CA GLY A 22 18.66 -0.86 -9.04
C GLY A 22 17.64 -1.98 -9.10
N THR A 23 18.09 -3.12 -9.61
CA THR A 23 17.40 -4.41 -9.46
C THR A 23 17.08 -4.69 -7.98
N GLU A 24 16.19 -5.64 -7.68
CA GLU A 24 15.98 -6.10 -6.28
C GLU A 24 17.32 -6.36 -5.56
N LEU A 25 18.30 -6.88 -6.30
CA LEU A 25 19.65 -7.13 -5.84
C LEU A 25 20.40 -5.84 -5.43
N GLU A 26 20.35 -4.79 -6.24
CA GLU A 26 20.98 -3.51 -5.95
C GLU A 26 20.31 -2.79 -4.78
N ILE A 27 18.97 -2.76 -4.74
CA ILE A 27 18.23 -2.20 -3.61
C ILE A 27 18.57 -2.97 -2.32
N SER A 28 18.72 -4.30 -2.41
CA SER A 28 19.12 -5.12 -1.27
C SER A 28 20.52 -4.78 -0.77
N ARG A 29 21.48 -4.47 -1.65
CA ARG A 29 22.81 -4.00 -1.24
C ARG A 29 22.73 -2.65 -0.52
N MET A 30 21.96 -1.70 -1.06
CA MET A 30 21.78 -0.39 -0.41
C MET A 30 21.18 -0.51 0.99
N ILE A 31 20.20 -1.41 1.17
CA ILE A 31 19.60 -1.71 2.47
C ILE A 31 20.63 -2.31 3.44
N LEU A 32 21.55 -3.15 2.96
CA LEU A 32 22.60 -3.71 3.82
C LEU A 32 23.58 -2.64 4.29
N ASP A 33 23.96 -1.72 3.40
CA ASP A 33 24.87 -0.62 3.74
C ASP A 33 24.20 0.40 4.68
N GLN A 34 22.89 0.62 4.52
CA GLN A 34 22.10 1.55 5.34
C GLN A 34 20.77 0.93 5.77
N PRO A 35 20.75 0.06 6.80
CA PRO A 35 19.53 -0.63 7.24
C PRO A 35 18.42 0.30 7.73
N GLY A 36 18.78 1.51 8.18
CA GLY A 36 17.85 2.57 8.59
C GLY A 36 17.18 3.31 7.43
N ASN A 37 17.55 3.02 6.18
CA ASN A 37 16.96 3.70 5.02
C ASN A 37 15.55 3.17 4.72
N ALA A 38 14.53 3.82 5.28
CA ALA A 38 13.13 3.47 5.09
C ALA A 38 12.70 3.44 3.61
N GLU A 39 13.24 4.33 2.78
CA GLU A 39 12.92 4.42 1.35
C GLU A 39 13.44 3.20 0.57
N GLY A 40 14.64 2.71 0.91
CA GLY A 40 15.20 1.48 0.34
C GLY A 40 14.27 0.29 0.56
N TRP A 41 13.82 0.10 1.80
CA TRP A 41 12.84 -0.94 2.14
C TRP A 41 11.52 -0.77 1.38
N PHE A 42 10.97 0.46 1.32
CA PHE A 42 9.74 0.73 0.58
C PHE A 42 9.85 0.39 -0.91
N ASN A 43 10.95 0.80 -1.54
CA ASN A 43 11.20 0.56 -2.95
C ASN A 43 11.38 -0.93 -3.26
N ARG A 44 12.06 -1.69 -2.39
CA ARG A 44 12.14 -3.15 -2.54
C ARG A 44 10.77 -3.82 -2.37
N GLY A 45 9.96 -3.33 -1.45
CA GLY A 45 8.57 -3.77 -1.28
C GLY A 45 7.73 -3.59 -2.54
N ASN A 46 7.84 -2.43 -3.20
CA ASN A 46 7.17 -2.17 -4.48
C ASN A 46 7.65 -3.14 -5.57
N ALA A 47 8.97 -3.33 -5.72
CA ALA A 47 9.54 -4.24 -6.70
C ALA A 47 9.06 -5.68 -6.48
N ARG A 48 9.10 -6.16 -5.23
CA ARG A 48 8.63 -7.50 -4.85
C ARG A 48 7.14 -7.67 -5.09
N SER A 49 6.34 -6.66 -4.79
CA SER A 49 4.91 -6.65 -5.10
C SER A 49 4.67 -6.80 -6.60
N SER A 50 5.37 -6.04 -7.45
CA SER A 50 5.24 -6.17 -8.91
C SER A 50 5.64 -7.55 -9.44
N SER A 51 6.65 -8.18 -8.83
CA SER A 51 7.09 -9.55 -9.15
C SER A 51 6.26 -10.67 -8.49
N CYS A 52 5.14 -10.32 -7.84
CA CYS A 52 4.29 -11.26 -7.12
C CYS A 52 4.95 -11.98 -5.92
N ASN A 53 6.12 -11.51 -5.46
CA ASN A 53 6.70 -11.91 -4.18
C ASN A 53 5.97 -11.19 -3.04
N TRP A 54 4.75 -11.62 -2.77
CA TRP A 54 3.85 -10.98 -1.82
C TRP A 54 4.38 -11.00 -0.39
N ALA A 55 4.93 -12.13 0.06
CA ALA A 55 5.49 -12.28 1.39
C ALA A 55 6.69 -11.34 1.61
N GLY A 56 7.60 -11.29 0.64
CA GLY A 56 8.76 -10.39 0.67
C GLY A 56 8.33 -8.91 0.62
N ALA A 57 7.32 -8.57 -0.16
CA ALA A 57 6.77 -7.22 -0.21
C ALA A 57 6.18 -6.77 1.15
N VAL A 58 5.41 -7.63 1.82
CA VAL A 58 4.85 -7.33 3.15
C VAL A 58 5.95 -7.12 4.19
N ALA A 59 6.98 -7.96 4.17
CA ALA A 59 8.13 -7.82 5.07
C ALA A 59 8.84 -6.47 4.85
N ASP A 60 9.09 -6.11 3.60
CA ASP A 60 9.78 -4.87 3.25
C ASP A 60 8.96 -3.62 3.57
N TYR A 61 7.65 -3.60 3.27
CA TYR A 61 6.80 -2.48 3.70
C TYR A 61 6.74 -2.34 5.21
N THR A 62 6.75 -3.46 5.94
CA THR A 62 6.77 -3.45 7.41
C THR A 62 8.06 -2.84 7.94
N MET A 63 9.20 -3.19 7.35
CA MET A 63 10.48 -2.58 7.70
C MET A 63 10.53 -1.10 7.34
N ALA A 64 10.02 -0.71 6.17
CA ALA A 64 9.95 0.69 5.76
C ALA A 64 9.15 1.55 6.76
N LEU A 65 7.96 1.08 7.14
CA LEU A 65 7.11 1.74 8.15
C LEU A 65 7.82 1.82 9.51
N LYS A 66 8.56 0.78 9.92
CA LYS A 66 9.33 0.76 11.17
C LYS A 66 10.51 1.72 11.17
N MET A 67 11.20 1.87 10.04
CA MET A 67 12.36 2.77 9.92
C MET A 67 11.96 4.25 9.84
N GLY A 68 10.69 4.55 9.58
CA GLY A 68 10.16 5.90 9.55
C GLY A 68 10.09 6.47 8.14
N LEU A 69 8.93 6.33 7.51
CA LEU A 69 8.62 6.98 6.24
C LEU A 69 8.10 8.40 6.47
N ARG A 70 8.36 9.27 5.50
CA ARG A 70 7.66 10.55 5.38
C ARG A 70 6.15 10.30 5.23
N PHE A 71 5.33 11.27 5.65
CA PHE A 71 3.88 11.09 5.77
C PHE A 71 3.19 10.57 4.50
N ARG A 72 3.58 11.08 3.33
CA ARG A 72 3.01 10.65 2.04
C ARG A 72 3.35 9.20 1.73
N GLU A 73 4.62 8.85 1.83
CA GLU A 73 5.16 7.52 1.56
C GLU A 73 4.63 6.49 2.56
N MET A 74 4.47 6.89 3.82
CA MET A 74 3.85 6.08 4.87
C MET A 74 2.43 5.65 4.48
N ILE A 75 1.60 6.58 4.02
CA ILE A 75 0.23 6.26 3.59
C ILE A 75 0.23 5.30 2.40
N VAL A 76 1.13 5.52 1.42
CA VAL A 76 1.27 4.63 0.27
C VAL A 76 1.74 3.24 0.70
N ALA A 77 2.69 3.14 1.64
CA ALA A 77 3.17 1.89 2.19
C ALA A 77 2.07 1.09 2.90
N TYR A 78 1.24 1.75 3.73
CA TYR A 78 0.05 1.11 4.31
C TYR A 78 -0.90 0.61 3.22
N GLY A 79 -1.19 1.42 2.21
CA GLY A 79 -2.09 1.03 1.11
C GLY A 79 -1.58 -0.18 0.33
N ASN A 80 -0.30 -0.15 -0.06
CA ASN A 80 0.33 -1.24 -0.79
C ASN A 80 0.42 -2.51 0.05
N ARG A 81 0.82 -2.40 1.33
CA ARG A 81 0.88 -3.56 2.24
C ARG A 81 -0.51 -4.17 2.46
N GLY A 82 -1.54 -3.34 2.62
CA GLY A 82 -2.92 -3.79 2.76
C GLY A 82 -3.43 -4.53 1.52
N LEU A 83 -3.16 -4.01 0.32
CA LEU A 83 -3.51 -4.68 -0.94
C LEU A 83 -2.78 -6.01 -1.12
N VAL A 84 -1.49 -6.07 -0.79
CA VAL A 84 -0.71 -7.31 -0.87
C VAL A 84 -1.22 -8.33 0.15
N ARG A 85 -1.49 -7.92 1.39
CA ARG A 85 -2.10 -8.79 2.41
C ARG A 85 -3.46 -9.33 1.98
N ALA A 86 -4.30 -8.50 1.34
CA ALA A 86 -5.56 -8.92 0.76
C ALA A 86 -5.38 -9.99 -0.33
N LYS A 87 -4.38 -9.83 -1.22
CA LYS A 87 -4.03 -10.84 -2.25
C LYS A 87 -3.57 -12.16 -1.63
N MET A 88 -2.90 -12.11 -0.48
CA MET A 88 -2.48 -13.28 0.28
C MET A 88 -3.61 -13.90 1.13
N GLY A 89 -4.82 -13.35 1.09
CA GLY A 89 -5.94 -13.81 1.94
C GLY A 89 -5.88 -13.33 3.39
N ASN A 90 -4.86 -12.54 3.77
CA ASN A 90 -4.78 -11.92 5.09
C ASN A 90 -5.68 -10.68 5.15
N MET A 91 -6.99 -10.91 5.23
CA MET A 91 -7.99 -9.85 5.29
C MET A 91 -7.90 -9.03 6.58
N VAL A 92 -7.51 -9.65 7.70
CA VAL A 92 -7.37 -8.95 8.99
C VAL A 92 -6.25 -7.91 8.91
N GLY A 93 -5.06 -8.32 8.46
CA GLY A 93 -3.93 -7.40 8.30
C GLY A 93 -4.18 -6.32 7.23
N ALA A 94 -4.98 -6.62 6.20
CA ALA A 94 -5.41 -5.61 5.23
C ALA A 94 -6.35 -4.57 5.85
N ILE A 95 -7.31 -4.99 6.68
CA ILE A 95 -8.20 -4.08 7.43
C ILE A 95 -7.40 -3.17 8.36
N GLU A 96 -6.40 -3.70 9.06
CA GLU A 96 -5.51 -2.93 9.92
C GLU A 96 -4.77 -1.84 9.12
N ASP A 97 -4.20 -2.20 7.97
CA ASP A 97 -3.47 -1.26 7.12
C ASP A 97 -4.37 -0.16 6.57
N PHE A 98 -5.57 -0.48 6.08
CA PHE A 98 -6.52 0.54 5.62
C PHE A 98 -7.05 1.40 6.78
N SER A 99 -7.20 0.83 7.97
CA SER A 99 -7.58 1.58 9.18
C SER A 99 -6.50 2.56 9.59
N ALA A 100 -5.22 2.22 9.43
CA ALA A 100 -4.12 3.15 9.67
C ALA A 100 -4.23 4.38 8.76
N ILE A 101 -4.50 4.19 7.46
CA ILE A 101 -4.71 5.32 6.52
C ILE A 101 -5.90 6.19 6.95
N ILE A 102 -7.01 5.56 7.33
CA ILE A 102 -8.21 6.27 7.78
C ILE A 102 -7.91 7.12 9.01
N ASN A 103 -7.18 6.57 9.99
CA ASN A 103 -6.81 7.27 11.22
C ASN A 103 -5.85 8.44 10.97
N LEU A 104 -5.03 8.37 9.91
CA LEU A 104 -4.15 9.47 9.51
C LEU A 104 -4.89 10.64 8.84
N ARG A 105 -6.19 10.48 8.50
CA ARG A 105 -7.04 11.54 7.92
C ARG A 105 -6.34 12.32 6.80
N PRO A 106 -5.89 11.64 5.71
CA PRO A 106 -5.14 12.31 4.67
C PRO A 106 -6.01 13.37 3.98
N ASN A 107 -5.47 14.57 3.79
CA ASN A 107 -6.15 15.66 3.07
C ASN A 107 -6.46 15.29 1.60
N ASN A 108 -5.85 14.23 1.08
CA ASN A 108 -6.19 13.68 -0.21
C ASN A 108 -7.48 12.86 -0.10
N ALA A 109 -8.61 13.47 -0.44
CA ALA A 109 -9.92 12.82 -0.38
C ALA A 109 -10.02 11.54 -1.22
N ARG A 110 -9.35 11.47 -2.38
CA ARG A 110 -9.31 10.24 -3.19
C ARG A 110 -8.67 9.09 -2.42
N LEU A 111 -7.54 9.34 -1.76
CA LEU A 111 -6.83 8.36 -0.94
C LEU A 111 -7.65 7.98 0.29
N TYR A 112 -8.30 8.97 0.92
CA TYR A 112 -9.12 8.74 2.10
C TYR A 112 -10.35 7.87 1.78
N ARG A 113 -11.04 8.17 0.68
CA ARG A 113 -12.15 7.35 0.15
C ARG A 113 -11.70 5.94 -0.24
N ALA A 114 -10.55 5.83 -0.91
CA ALA A 114 -10.01 4.53 -1.31
C ALA A 114 -9.76 3.64 -0.09
N ALA A 115 -9.21 4.18 1.01
CA ALA A 115 -8.99 3.41 2.23
C ALA A 115 -10.30 2.89 2.85
N PHE A 116 -11.34 3.72 2.93
CA PHE A 116 -12.66 3.26 3.38
C PHE A 116 -13.22 2.17 2.47
N ARG A 117 -13.18 2.35 1.15
CA ARG A 117 -13.68 1.35 0.19
C ARG A 117 -12.94 0.02 0.29
N SER A 118 -11.61 0.07 0.36
CA SER A 118 -10.80 -1.14 0.48
C SER A 118 -11.02 -1.84 1.83
N ARG A 119 -11.22 -1.09 2.92
CA ARG A 119 -11.59 -1.68 4.22
C ARG A 119 -12.98 -2.31 4.18
N ALA A 120 -13.96 -1.66 3.53
CA ALA A 120 -15.30 -2.20 3.35
C ALA A 120 -15.27 -3.54 2.62
N GLU A 121 -14.52 -3.63 1.52
CA GLU A 121 -14.37 -4.88 0.75
C GLU A 121 -13.78 -6.01 1.60
N MET A 122 -12.76 -5.71 2.42
CA MET A 122 -12.15 -6.72 3.30
C MET A 122 -13.11 -7.16 4.42
N LYS A 123 -13.88 -6.23 5.00
CA LYS A 123 -14.90 -6.56 6.01
C LYS A 123 -16.01 -7.42 5.43
N GLU A 124 -16.49 -7.08 4.23
CA GLU A 124 -17.53 -7.83 3.53
C GLU A 124 -17.07 -9.26 3.21
N LYS A 125 -15.85 -9.43 2.70
CA LYS A 125 -15.25 -10.76 2.48
C LYS A 125 -15.10 -11.58 3.76
N ARG A 126 -15.05 -10.94 4.92
CA ARG A 126 -15.05 -11.57 6.24
C ARG A 126 -16.45 -11.78 6.84
N GLY A 127 -17.51 -11.36 6.16
CA GLY A 127 -18.88 -11.45 6.64
C GLY A 127 -19.34 -10.29 7.53
N ASP A 128 -18.51 -9.27 7.75
CA ASP A 128 -18.90 -8.06 8.49
C ASP A 128 -19.61 -7.06 7.55
N ALA A 129 -20.86 -7.37 7.21
CA ALA A 129 -21.67 -6.55 6.32
C ALA A 129 -22.01 -5.18 6.93
N ALA A 130 -22.22 -5.12 8.25
CA ALA A 130 -22.54 -3.88 8.95
C ALA A 130 -21.36 -2.91 8.92
N GLY A 131 -20.16 -3.39 9.28
CA GLY A 131 -18.95 -2.58 9.23
C GLY A 131 -18.54 -2.18 7.82
N ALA A 132 -18.86 -3.00 6.81
CA ALA A 132 -18.65 -2.65 5.40
C ALA A 132 -19.62 -1.56 4.92
N ALA A 133 -20.89 -1.60 5.35
CA ALA A 133 -21.87 -0.57 5.02
C ALA A 133 -21.50 0.78 5.64
N GLU A 134 -21.00 0.79 6.88
CA GLU A 134 -20.50 1.99 7.53
C GLU A 134 -19.33 2.61 6.76
N ASP A 135 -18.35 1.79 6.35
CA ASP A 135 -17.21 2.26 5.57
C ASP A 135 -17.62 2.84 4.21
N ARG A 136 -18.61 2.23 3.54
CA ARG A 136 -19.17 2.79 2.29
C ARG A 136 -19.81 4.16 2.51
N ARG A 137 -20.61 4.31 3.58
CA ARG A 137 -21.23 5.59 3.95
C ARG A 137 -20.17 6.66 4.20
N MET A 138 -19.10 6.33 4.94
CA MET A 138 -18.00 7.27 5.18
C MET A 138 -17.27 7.65 3.88
N ALA A 139 -17.08 6.71 2.95
CA ALA A 139 -16.49 7.00 1.65
C ALA A 139 -17.36 7.92 0.78
N GLU A 140 -18.68 7.87 0.92
CA GLU A 140 -19.63 8.77 0.25
C GLU A 140 -19.62 10.16 0.90
N GLN A 141 -19.61 10.23 2.23
CA GLN A 141 -19.52 11.50 2.95
C GLN A 141 -18.27 12.31 2.56
N VAL A 142 -17.10 11.65 2.51
CA VAL A 142 -15.86 12.31 2.04
C VAL A 142 -16.00 12.79 0.59
N ALA A 143 -16.77 12.09 -0.25
CA ALA A 143 -17.05 12.52 -1.61
C ALA A 143 -17.89 13.80 -1.65
N SER A 144 -18.98 13.83 -0.88
CA SER A 144 -19.90 14.97 -0.83
C SER A 144 -19.24 16.21 -0.24
N GLU A 145 -18.41 16.04 0.79
CA GLU A 145 -17.67 17.16 1.41
C GLU A 145 -16.69 17.79 0.41
N THR A 146 -16.04 16.99 -0.43
CA THR A 146 -15.16 17.53 -1.49
C THR A 146 -15.89 18.16 -2.66
N ALA A 147 -17.08 17.66 -3.00
CA ALA A 147 -17.89 18.23 -4.07
C ALA A 147 -18.52 19.58 -3.68
N ALA A 148 -18.78 19.80 -2.38
CA ALA A 148 -19.31 21.06 -1.86
C ALA A 148 -18.25 22.17 -1.70
N GLN A 149 -16.96 21.85 -1.87
CA GLN A 149 -15.83 22.78 -1.74
C GLN A 149 -15.27 23.24 -3.10
N GLN A 150 -15.89 22.83 -4.20
CA GLN A 150 -15.55 23.20 -5.59
C GLN A 150 -16.66 24.06 -6.20
#